data_AF-A0A0D2EWR5-F1
#
_entry.id   AF-A0A0D2EWR5-F1
#
_cell.length_a   1.000
_cell.length_b   1.000
_cell.length_c   1.000
_cell.angle_alpha   90.00
_cell.angle_beta   90.00
_cell.angle_gamma   90.00
#
_symmetry.space_group_name_H-M   'P 1'
#
loop_
_entity.id
_entity.type
_entity.pdbx_description
1 polymer ?
#
loop_
_entity_poly.entity_id
_entity_poly.type
_entity_poly.pdbx_seq_one_letter_code
_entity_poly.pdbx_strand_id
1 'polypeptide(L)'
;MPRARLPPTLYTKSKNIRTSSGPRLWNAKRRTRTSVGLTPEHSKDFEKTTSVQKWLEIHKSQVQSNNHRRLDPVTEQALQETRNNNDLEWWKLKREDLDNFMDVHPHLRRVSSDVRDFICANRHIFDKPTVLKLLENPPRFFAASSNVPYEFRKQIYFPDPKDAVVLMRTPHLSPYYAAFDVPRHFSKLDLQAYLKNVYNVDVLHIRSVVVQQKVDRKQPVSQYTQGPLYRPASIKKMTVQLAKPFVYPEEITDLDAWEREDFWTAMKAEFARQRMRSSWGTTKPNVEHRKSIAQQAQELLKGKTKWAPTWQALDDKPVSNSVARQ
;
A
#
# COMPACT_ATOMS: atom_id res chain seq x y z
N MET A 1 11.56 35.28 -24.91
CA MET A 1 11.05 34.47 -23.79
C MET A 1 11.87 33.19 -23.71
N PRO A 2 12.77 33.03 -22.72
CA PRO A 2 13.54 31.79 -22.58
C PRO A 2 12.61 30.67 -22.10
N ARG A 3 12.63 29.53 -22.79
CA ARG A 3 11.83 28.34 -22.43
C ARG A 3 12.33 27.79 -21.10
N ALA A 4 11.40 27.50 -20.19
CA ALA A 4 11.69 26.86 -18.90
C ALA A 4 12.46 25.56 -19.12
N ARG A 5 13.67 25.48 -18.55
CA ARG A 5 14.49 24.27 -18.56
C ARG A 5 13.76 23.21 -17.72
N LEU A 6 13.24 22.17 -18.36
CA LEU A 6 12.75 20.99 -17.65
C LEU A 6 13.90 20.41 -16.82
N PRO A 7 13.69 20.05 -15.54
CA PRO A 7 14.73 19.40 -14.75
C PRO A 7 15.13 18.07 -15.41
N PRO A 8 16.41 17.66 -15.32
CA PRO A 8 16.89 16.43 -15.94
C PRO A 8 16.13 15.24 -15.35
N THR A 9 15.34 14.56 -16.18
CA THR A 9 14.76 13.27 -15.85
C THR A 9 15.89 12.24 -15.83
N LEU A 10 16.25 11.78 -14.63
CA LEU A 10 17.12 10.61 -14.47
C LEU A 10 16.43 9.39 -15.08
N TYR A 11 16.74 9.10 -16.35
CA TYR A 11 16.46 7.81 -16.95
C TYR A 11 17.40 6.79 -16.32
N THR A 12 16.98 6.21 -15.20
CA THR A 12 17.56 4.95 -14.74
C THR A 12 17.14 3.89 -15.75
N LYS A 13 17.97 3.68 -16.79
CA LYS A 13 17.87 2.46 -17.60
C LYS A 13 17.94 1.31 -16.60
N SER A 14 16.83 0.61 -16.39
CA SER A 14 16.82 -0.56 -15.52
C SER A 14 17.91 -1.48 -16.06
N LYS A 15 19.01 -1.61 -15.33
CA LYS A 15 20.07 -2.54 -15.66
C LYS A 15 19.36 -3.90 -15.73
N ASN A 16 19.26 -4.47 -16.93
CA ASN A 16 18.80 -5.84 -17.05
C ASN A 16 19.76 -6.66 -16.18
N ILE A 17 19.27 -7.14 -15.04
CA ILE A 17 20.02 -8.01 -14.15
C ILE A 17 20.36 -9.24 -14.98
N ARG A 18 21.59 -9.28 -15.50
CA ARG A 18 22.14 -10.47 -16.13
C ARG A 18 22.39 -11.45 -14.99
N THR A 19 21.66 -12.56 -15.03
CA THR A 19 22.01 -13.86 -14.45
C THR A 19 22.36 -13.88 -12.96
N SER A 20 21.35 -13.77 -12.09
CA SER A 20 21.43 -14.42 -10.78
C SER A 20 20.99 -15.88 -10.93
N SER A 21 21.74 -16.82 -10.34
CA SER A 21 21.47 -18.26 -10.28
C SER A 21 20.25 -18.63 -9.40
N GLY A 22 19.20 -17.82 -9.41
CA GLY A 22 17.95 -18.08 -8.72
C GLY A 22 16.86 -18.51 -9.70
N PRO A 23 15.93 -19.40 -9.29
CA PRO A 23 14.85 -19.86 -10.16
C PRO A 23 14.05 -18.69 -10.72
N ARG A 24 13.76 -18.73 -12.03
CA ARG A 24 13.31 -17.61 -12.88
C ARG A 24 11.91 -17.05 -12.57
N LEU A 25 11.30 -17.41 -11.44
CA LEU A 25 9.86 -17.39 -11.23
C LEU A 25 9.25 -16.09 -10.69
N TRP A 26 10.03 -15.13 -10.20
CA TRP A 26 9.50 -14.28 -9.13
C TRP A 26 9.19 -12.81 -9.48
N ASN A 27 8.83 -12.55 -10.75
CA ASN A 27 8.18 -11.29 -11.16
C ASN A 27 6.75 -11.59 -11.65
N ALA A 28 5.84 -11.77 -10.69
CA ALA A 28 4.49 -12.34 -10.85
C ALA A 28 3.61 -11.75 -11.95
N LYS A 29 3.89 -10.53 -12.44
CA LYS A 29 3.08 -9.89 -13.49
C LYS A 29 3.64 -9.96 -14.90
N ARG A 30 4.91 -10.36 -15.11
CA ARG A 30 5.52 -10.26 -16.45
C ARG A 30 6.23 -11.52 -16.98
N ARG A 31 6.44 -12.59 -16.20
CA ARG A 31 7.25 -13.74 -16.70
C ARG A 31 6.82 -15.15 -16.24
N THR A 32 5.57 -15.39 -15.85
CA THR A 32 5.00 -16.74 -15.53
C THR A 32 4.82 -17.67 -16.74
N ARG A 33 5.40 -17.36 -17.90
CA ARG A 33 5.23 -18.17 -19.12
C ARG A 33 6.01 -19.49 -19.12
N THR A 34 6.94 -19.72 -18.18
CA THR A 34 7.80 -20.92 -18.17
C THR A 34 7.46 -21.94 -17.08
N SER A 35 6.65 -21.58 -16.08
CA SER A 35 6.24 -22.53 -15.04
C SER A 35 5.10 -23.40 -15.55
N VAL A 36 5.42 -24.63 -15.93
CA VAL A 36 4.45 -25.62 -16.40
C VAL A 36 4.17 -26.59 -15.25
N GLY A 37 2.90 -26.65 -14.85
CA GLY A 37 2.40 -27.62 -13.88
C GLY A 37 1.78 -28.84 -14.57
N LEU A 38 0.97 -29.59 -13.82
CA LEU A 38 0.11 -30.63 -14.37
C LEU A 38 -1.05 -30.00 -15.13
N THR A 39 -1.53 -30.68 -16.18
CA THR A 39 -2.81 -30.31 -16.79
C THR A 39 -3.95 -30.65 -15.83
N PRO A 40 -5.12 -29.98 -15.91
CA PRO A 40 -6.24 -30.27 -15.01
C PRO A 40 -6.68 -31.74 -15.02
N GLU A 41 -6.58 -32.40 -16.18
CA GLU A 41 -6.83 -33.84 -16.34
C GLU A 41 -5.77 -34.67 -15.60
N HIS A 42 -4.48 -34.42 -15.86
CA HIS A 42 -3.40 -35.12 -15.19
C HIS A 42 -3.36 -34.87 -13.68
N SER A 43 -3.80 -33.71 -13.20
CA SER A 43 -3.92 -33.43 -11.76
C SER A 43 -5.01 -34.29 -11.14
N LYS A 44 -6.19 -34.39 -11.77
CA LYS A 44 -7.27 -35.27 -11.33
C LYS A 44 -6.86 -36.73 -11.41
N ASP A 45 -6.15 -37.12 -12.46
CA ASP A 45 -5.60 -38.46 -12.59
C ASP A 45 -4.55 -38.71 -11.52
N PHE A 46 -3.69 -37.75 -11.19
CA PHE A 46 -2.70 -37.91 -10.12
C PHE A 46 -3.36 -38.02 -8.73
N GLU A 47 -4.51 -37.39 -8.52
CA GLU A 47 -5.31 -37.52 -7.28
C GLU A 47 -6.12 -38.84 -7.23
N LYS A 48 -6.67 -39.28 -8.37
CA LYS A 48 -7.53 -40.48 -8.49
C LYS A 48 -6.76 -41.77 -8.67
N THR A 49 -5.73 -41.74 -9.51
CA THR A 49 -4.83 -42.86 -9.81
C THR A 49 -3.99 -43.05 -8.56
N THR A 50 -4.48 -43.94 -7.70
CA THR A 50 -3.68 -44.80 -6.82
C THR A 50 -2.39 -44.18 -6.29
N SER A 51 -2.36 -43.85 -4.98
CA SER A 51 -1.19 -43.37 -4.21
C SER A 51 0.13 -43.68 -4.92
N VAL A 52 0.98 -42.68 -5.15
CA VAL A 52 2.26 -42.77 -5.89
C VAL A 52 3.04 -44.08 -5.65
N GLN A 53 2.89 -44.66 -4.47
CA GLN A 53 3.29 -46.02 -4.11
C GLN A 53 2.80 -47.14 -5.06
N LYS A 54 1.50 -47.24 -5.31
CA LYS A 54 0.90 -48.21 -6.22
C LYS A 54 1.42 -48.04 -7.65
N TRP A 55 1.64 -46.80 -8.10
CA TRP A 55 2.33 -46.56 -9.37
C TRP A 55 3.77 -47.11 -9.33
N LEU A 56 4.52 -46.87 -8.25
CA LEU A 56 5.88 -47.38 -8.08
C LEU A 56 5.92 -48.92 -8.12
N GLU A 57 4.95 -49.60 -7.50
CA GLU A 57 4.83 -51.06 -7.50
C GLU A 57 4.54 -51.62 -8.91
N ILE A 58 3.62 -50.98 -9.65
CA ILE A 58 3.32 -51.34 -11.05
C ILE A 58 4.54 -51.08 -11.94
N HIS A 59 5.22 -49.95 -11.73
CA HIS A 59 6.41 -49.60 -12.51
C HIS A 59 7.53 -50.63 -12.30
N LYS A 60 7.75 -51.08 -11.05
CA LYS A 60 8.75 -52.12 -10.74
C LYS A 60 8.46 -53.46 -11.43
N SER A 61 7.19 -53.89 -11.50
CA SER A 61 6.83 -55.13 -12.19
C SER A 61 6.93 -55.02 -13.72
N GLN A 62 6.62 -53.84 -14.29
CA GLN A 62 6.73 -53.60 -15.73
C GLN A 62 8.18 -53.47 -16.22
N VAL A 63 9.07 -52.87 -15.44
CA VAL A 63 10.51 -52.76 -15.76
C VAL A 63 11.21 -54.13 -15.83
N GLN A 64 10.69 -55.14 -15.13
CA GLN A 64 11.19 -56.51 -15.21
C GLN A 64 10.85 -57.19 -16.54
N SER A 65 9.85 -56.69 -17.29
CA SER A 65 9.33 -57.30 -18.51
C SER A 65 9.56 -56.50 -19.81
N ASN A 66 9.93 -55.21 -19.76
CA ASN A 66 10.09 -54.37 -20.96
C ASN A 66 11.11 -53.22 -20.81
N ASN A 67 11.56 -52.68 -21.96
CA ASN A 67 12.55 -51.59 -22.18
C ASN A 67 12.18 -50.19 -21.62
N HIS A 68 11.39 -50.10 -20.53
CA HIS A 68 11.10 -48.81 -19.89
C HIS A 68 12.33 -48.25 -19.17
N ARG A 69 12.41 -46.91 -19.05
CA ARG A 69 13.49 -46.25 -18.31
C ARG A 69 13.44 -46.70 -16.86
N ARG A 70 14.52 -47.35 -16.40
CA ARG A 70 14.65 -47.78 -15.00
C ARG A 70 14.86 -46.57 -14.11
N LEU A 71 14.28 -46.61 -12.90
CA LEU A 71 14.70 -45.72 -11.81
C LEU A 71 16.11 -46.14 -11.38
N ASP A 72 16.95 -45.16 -11.07
CA ASP A 72 18.28 -45.44 -10.55
C ASP A 72 18.15 -46.13 -9.18
N PRO A 73 18.96 -47.16 -8.88
CA PRO A 73 18.85 -47.93 -7.64
C PRO A 73 19.01 -47.06 -6.39
N VAL A 74 19.83 -46.00 -6.47
CA VAL A 74 20.00 -44.99 -5.41
C VAL A 74 18.69 -44.25 -5.14
N THR A 75 17.98 -43.87 -6.19
CA THR A 75 16.70 -43.16 -6.08
C THR A 75 15.60 -44.06 -5.50
N GLU A 76 15.63 -45.35 -5.82
CA GLU A 76 14.70 -46.32 -5.23
C GLU A 76 14.92 -46.51 -3.72
N GLN A 77 16.17 -46.45 -3.26
CA GLN A 77 16.49 -46.47 -1.84
C GLN A 77 16.02 -45.19 -1.15
N ALA A 78 16.30 -44.01 -1.73
CA ALA A 78 15.83 -42.72 -1.20
C ALA A 78 14.29 -42.62 -1.12
N LEU A 79 13.58 -43.23 -2.09
CA LEU A 79 12.12 -43.34 -2.05
C LEU A 79 11.63 -44.24 -0.91
N GLN A 80 12.35 -45.29 -0.55
CA GLN A 80 12.00 -46.13 0.60
C GLN A 80 12.20 -45.38 1.92
N GLU A 81 13.24 -44.56 2.02
CA GLU A 81 13.52 -43.73 3.21
C GLU A 81 12.45 -42.66 3.45
N THR A 82 11.81 -42.14 2.38
CA THR A 82 10.75 -41.12 2.46
C THR A 82 9.35 -41.69 2.67
N ARG A 83 9.24 -42.98 3.02
CA ARG A 83 7.97 -43.65 3.25
C ARG A 83 7.48 -43.41 4.68
N ASN A 84 6.27 -42.90 4.82
CA ASN A 84 5.65 -42.65 6.13
C ASN A 84 4.22 -43.21 6.16
N ASN A 85 3.93 -44.17 7.04
CA ASN A 85 2.58 -44.70 7.33
C ASN A 85 1.67 -44.87 6.10
N ASN A 86 2.16 -45.55 5.05
CA ASN A 86 1.49 -45.80 3.76
C ASN A 86 1.35 -44.60 2.79
N ASP A 87 2.00 -43.47 3.04
CA ASP A 87 2.18 -42.41 2.04
C ASP A 87 3.66 -42.23 1.68
N LEU A 88 3.91 -41.97 0.40
CA LEU A 88 5.25 -41.74 -0.15
C LEU A 88 5.46 -40.24 -0.28
N GLU A 89 6.34 -39.68 0.54
CA GLU A 89 6.66 -38.26 0.53
C GLU A 89 7.76 -37.95 -0.49
N TRP A 90 7.52 -38.30 -1.75
CA TRP A 90 8.48 -38.17 -2.84
C TRP A 90 9.00 -36.73 -3.03
N TRP A 91 8.26 -35.71 -2.59
CA TRP A 91 8.70 -34.31 -2.61
C TRP A 91 9.81 -34.00 -1.60
N LYS A 92 10.11 -34.92 -0.67
CA LYS A 92 11.21 -34.80 0.31
C LYS A 92 12.55 -35.31 -0.21
N LEU A 93 12.58 -35.90 -1.41
CA LEU A 93 13.79 -36.36 -2.07
C LEU A 93 14.84 -35.24 -2.25
N LYS A 94 16.10 -35.64 -2.40
CA LYS A 94 17.17 -34.73 -2.84
C LYS A 94 16.95 -34.37 -4.31
N ARG A 95 17.68 -33.36 -4.79
CA ARG A 95 17.46 -32.80 -6.11
C ARG A 95 17.57 -33.85 -7.23
N GLU A 96 18.67 -34.60 -7.22
CA GLU A 96 18.98 -35.60 -8.25
C GLU A 96 17.93 -36.72 -8.25
N ASP A 97 17.56 -37.22 -7.05
CA ASP A 97 16.56 -38.26 -6.90
C ASP A 97 15.16 -37.79 -7.32
N LEU A 98 14.82 -36.53 -7.01
CA LEU A 98 13.56 -35.91 -7.38
C LEU A 98 13.43 -35.77 -8.89
N ASP A 99 14.50 -35.31 -9.57
CA ASP A 99 14.50 -35.16 -11.03
C ASP A 99 14.39 -36.53 -11.71
N ASN A 100 15.15 -37.52 -11.26
CA ASN A 100 15.07 -38.89 -11.75
C ASN A 100 13.67 -39.48 -11.59
N PHE A 101 13.06 -39.32 -10.40
CA PHE A 101 11.69 -39.78 -10.15
C PHE A 101 10.67 -39.06 -11.05
N MET A 102 10.73 -37.73 -11.13
CA MET A 102 9.78 -36.95 -11.93
C MET A 102 9.93 -37.21 -13.42
N ASP A 103 11.13 -37.50 -13.93
CA ASP A 103 11.38 -37.79 -15.34
C ASP A 103 10.88 -39.16 -15.79
N VAL A 104 10.87 -40.13 -14.88
CA VAL A 104 10.30 -41.47 -15.13
C VAL A 104 8.77 -41.44 -15.04
N HIS A 105 8.22 -40.61 -14.16
CA HIS A 105 6.78 -40.54 -13.96
C HIS A 105 6.04 -39.87 -15.14
N PRO A 106 5.02 -40.51 -15.75
CA PRO A 106 4.37 -40.04 -16.99
C PRO A 106 3.84 -38.60 -16.92
N HIS A 107 3.18 -38.26 -15.80
CA HIS A 107 2.57 -36.93 -15.62
C HIS A 107 3.57 -35.87 -15.12
N LEU A 108 4.44 -36.21 -14.15
CA LEU A 108 5.35 -35.27 -13.51
C LEU A 108 6.53 -34.85 -14.41
N ARG A 109 6.85 -35.64 -15.44
CA ARG A 109 7.93 -35.31 -16.40
C ARG A 109 7.73 -33.95 -17.07
N ARG A 110 6.48 -33.53 -17.26
CA ARG A 110 6.13 -32.25 -17.91
C ARG A 110 6.29 -31.04 -16.99
N VAL A 111 6.51 -31.26 -15.69
CA VAL A 111 6.67 -30.17 -14.72
C VAL A 111 8.00 -29.45 -14.97
N SER A 112 7.93 -28.12 -15.09
CA SER A 112 9.11 -27.28 -15.36
C SER A 112 10.18 -27.38 -14.27
N SER A 113 11.45 -27.32 -14.65
CA SER A 113 12.59 -27.37 -13.73
C SER A 113 12.50 -26.36 -12.58
N ASP A 114 12.02 -25.15 -12.84
CA ASP A 114 11.87 -24.11 -11.82
C ASP A 114 10.91 -24.54 -10.68
N VAL A 115 9.84 -25.28 -11.00
CA VAL A 115 8.90 -25.81 -10.00
C VAL A 115 9.55 -26.93 -9.21
N ARG A 116 10.35 -27.77 -9.86
CA ARG A 116 11.15 -28.81 -9.19
C ARG A 116 12.18 -28.20 -8.23
N ASP A 117 12.83 -27.10 -8.64
CA ASP A 117 13.83 -26.38 -7.82
C ASP A 117 13.17 -25.89 -6.54
N PHE A 118 11.97 -25.33 -6.70
CA PHE A 118 11.18 -24.81 -5.60
C PHE A 118 10.70 -25.91 -4.65
N ILE A 119 10.24 -27.06 -5.16
CA ILE A 119 9.89 -28.23 -4.36
C ILE A 119 11.09 -28.69 -3.52
N CYS A 120 12.24 -28.88 -4.17
CA CYS A 120 13.46 -29.34 -3.51
C CYS A 120 13.94 -28.35 -2.42
N ALA A 121 13.93 -27.05 -2.71
CA ALA A 121 14.39 -26.02 -1.77
C ALA A 121 13.51 -25.91 -0.52
N ASN A 122 12.21 -26.19 -0.64
CA ASN A 122 11.23 -26.03 0.45
C ASN A 122 10.64 -27.38 0.90
N ARG A 123 11.36 -28.48 0.66
CA ARG A 123 10.89 -29.85 0.91
C ARG A 123 10.41 -30.14 2.34
N HIS A 124 10.97 -29.43 3.33
CA HIS A 124 10.61 -29.58 4.74
C HIS A 124 9.36 -28.79 5.13
N ILE A 125 8.98 -27.78 4.34
CA ILE A 125 7.85 -26.88 4.62
C ILE A 125 6.57 -27.42 3.97
N PHE A 126 6.69 -28.27 2.94
CA PHE A 126 5.54 -28.72 2.18
C PHE A 126 4.84 -29.95 2.76
N ASP A 127 3.53 -29.81 2.90
CA ASP A 127 2.59 -30.90 3.02
C ASP A 127 2.11 -31.37 1.64
N LYS A 128 1.68 -32.63 1.55
CA LYS A 128 1.05 -33.24 0.36
C LYS A 128 0.02 -32.32 -0.34
N PRO A 129 -1.00 -31.75 0.33
CA PRO A 129 -1.98 -30.87 -0.33
C PRO A 129 -1.36 -29.59 -0.89
N THR A 130 -0.30 -29.08 -0.26
CA THR A 130 0.40 -27.88 -0.68
C THR A 130 1.21 -28.13 -1.95
N VAL A 131 1.89 -29.29 -2.03
CA VAL A 131 2.58 -29.74 -3.25
C VAL A 131 1.57 -29.95 -4.39
N LEU A 132 0.42 -30.58 -4.12
CA LEU A 132 -0.61 -30.78 -5.14
C LEU A 132 -1.13 -29.46 -5.71
N LYS A 133 -1.45 -28.48 -4.85
CA LYS A 133 -1.85 -27.13 -5.28
C LYS A 133 -0.78 -26.44 -6.14
N LEU A 134 0.49 -26.61 -5.76
CA LEU A 134 1.62 -26.09 -6.53
C LEU A 134 1.70 -26.73 -7.92
N LEU A 135 1.56 -28.06 -8.00
CA LEU A 135 1.62 -28.80 -9.26
C LEU A 135 0.42 -28.50 -10.16
N GLU A 136 -0.79 -28.39 -9.61
CA GLU A 136 -2.01 -28.12 -10.37
C GLU A 136 -1.95 -26.76 -11.06
N ASN A 137 -1.50 -25.71 -10.34
CA ASN A 137 -1.42 -24.37 -10.91
C ASN A 137 -0.28 -23.56 -10.27
N PRO A 138 0.97 -23.74 -10.76
CA PRO A 138 2.12 -23.01 -10.22
C PRO A 138 1.94 -21.49 -10.27
N PRO A 139 1.46 -20.87 -11.37
CA PRO A 139 1.22 -19.43 -11.40
C PRO A 139 0.27 -18.94 -10.31
N ARG A 140 -0.80 -19.69 -10.03
CA ARG A 140 -1.76 -19.35 -8.97
C ARG A 140 -1.17 -19.57 -7.58
N PHE A 141 -0.41 -20.64 -7.38
CA PHE A 141 0.27 -20.92 -6.12
C PHE A 141 1.25 -19.79 -5.75
N PHE A 142 2.04 -19.34 -6.72
CA PHE A 142 3.03 -18.27 -6.54
C PHE A 142 2.45 -16.85 -6.53
N ALA A 143 1.18 -16.68 -6.90
CA ALA A 143 0.51 -15.39 -6.78
C ALA A 143 0.31 -14.97 -5.31
N ALA A 144 0.22 -15.94 -4.39
CA ALA A 144 0.16 -15.68 -2.97
C ALA A 144 1.57 -15.45 -2.41
N SER A 145 1.84 -14.25 -1.88
CA SER A 145 3.16 -13.90 -1.33
C SER A 145 3.58 -14.76 -0.13
N SER A 146 2.62 -15.35 0.60
CA SER A 146 2.88 -16.30 1.69
C SER A 146 3.65 -17.53 1.23
N ASN A 147 3.39 -17.97 0.00
CA ASN A 147 3.97 -19.18 -0.57
C ASN A 147 5.37 -18.95 -1.15
N VAL A 148 5.92 -17.77 -0.93
CA VAL A 148 7.19 -17.29 -1.49
C VAL A 148 8.15 -17.02 -0.34
N PRO A 149 9.34 -17.61 -0.33
CA PRO A 149 10.34 -17.27 0.66
C PRO A 149 10.69 -15.78 0.59
N TYR A 150 10.96 -15.17 1.75
CA TYR A 150 11.12 -13.72 1.88
C TYR A 150 12.18 -13.15 0.93
N GLU A 151 13.31 -13.85 0.78
CA GLU A 151 14.43 -13.46 -0.09
C GLU A 151 14.00 -13.28 -1.55
N PHE A 152 13.04 -14.06 -2.02
CA PHE A 152 12.58 -14.06 -3.41
C PHE A 152 11.39 -13.13 -3.67
N ARG A 153 10.88 -12.44 -2.64
CA ARG A 153 9.84 -11.42 -2.81
C ARG A 153 10.43 -10.17 -3.45
N LYS A 154 9.57 -9.33 -4.03
CA LYS A 154 9.99 -8.04 -4.59
C LYS A 154 10.58 -7.17 -3.48
N GLN A 155 11.90 -7.01 -3.49
CA GLN A 155 12.60 -6.15 -2.55
C GLN A 155 12.46 -4.68 -2.94
N ILE A 156 11.99 -3.86 -2.00
CA ILE A 156 11.94 -2.40 -2.14
C ILE A 156 12.99 -1.83 -1.20
N TYR A 157 14.16 -1.50 -1.76
CA TYR A 157 15.29 -0.97 -0.98
C TYR A 157 15.06 0.49 -0.57
N PHE A 158 14.50 1.30 -1.48
CA PHE A 158 14.28 2.72 -1.27
C PHE A 158 12.82 3.05 -1.60
N PRO A 159 11.92 3.06 -0.60
CA PRO A 159 10.55 3.55 -0.81
C PRO A 159 10.57 5.05 -1.17
N ASP A 160 9.65 5.50 -2.03
CA ASP A 160 9.54 6.92 -2.41
C ASP A 160 9.06 7.73 -1.18
N PRO A 161 9.64 8.91 -0.89
CA PRO A 161 9.12 9.80 0.15
C PRO A 161 7.62 10.12 0.04
N LYS A 162 7.04 10.05 -1.17
CA LYS A 162 5.59 10.22 -1.40
C LYS A 162 4.75 9.09 -0.80
N ASP A 163 5.36 7.95 -0.50
CA ASP A 163 4.70 6.77 0.05
C ASP A 163 4.72 6.77 1.59
N ALA A 164 4.78 7.95 2.20
CA ALA A 164 4.79 8.13 3.64
C ALA A 164 3.53 7.51 4.28
N VAL A 165 3.76 6.74 5.34
CA VAL A 165 2.72 6.20 6.21
C VAL A 165 2.57 7.14 7.40
N VAL A 166 1.38 7.70 7.57
CA VAL A 166 1.09 8.69 8.61
C VAL A 166 0.33 8.02 9.75
N LEU A 167 0.88 8.06 10.95
CA LEU A 167 0.25 7.56 12.16
C LEU A 167 -0.82 8.56 12.66
N MET A 168 -2.07 8.09 12.80
CA MET A 168 -3.23 8.92 13.12
C MET A 168 -3.62 8.80 14.60
N ARG A 169 -3.71 9.95 15.29
CA ARG A 169 -4.17 10.04 16.68
C ARG A 169 -5.62 9.57 16.79
N THR A 170 -5.86 8.50 17.55
CA THR A 170 -7.16 7.80 17.61
C THR A 170 -7.52 7.42 19.06
N PRO A 171 -7.93 8.40 19.90
CA PRO A 171 -8.17 8.16 21.33
C PRO A 171 -9.35 7.24 21.63
N HIS A 172 -10.26 7.03 20.67
CA HIS A 172 -11.43 6.16 20.80
C HIS A 172 -11.12 4.68 20.52
N LEU A 173 -9.93 4.37 19.98
CA LEU A 173 -9.51 3.01 19.72
C LEU A 173 -8.83 2.44 20.98
N SER A 174 -8.96 1.12 21.18
CA SER A 174 -8.22 0.43 22.24
C SER A 174 -6.70 0.58 22.02
N PRO A 175 -5.86 0.57 23.07
CA PRO A 175 -4.41 0.69 22.95
C PRO A 175 -3.74 -0.35 22.03
N TYR A 176 -4.41 -1.47 21.76
CA TYR A 176 -3.92 -2.47 20.81
C TYR A 176 -4.22 -2.11 19.34
N TYR A 177 -4.92 -1.03 19.06
CA TYR A 177 -5.24 -0.60 17.72
C TYR A 177 -4.59 0.75 17.40
N ALA A 178 -3.90 0.80 16.26
CA ALA A 178 -3.39 2.03 15.69
C ALA A 178 -3.98 2.24 14.29
N ALA A 179 -4.29 3.50 13.95
CA ALA A 179 -4.77 3.87 12.62
C ALA A 179 -3.68 4.61 11.85
N PHE A 180 -3.58 4.33 10.55
CA PHE A 180 -2.63 4.94 9.65
C PHE A 180 -3.33 5.45 8.40
N ASP A 181 -2.97 6.65 7.96
CA ASP A 181 -3.25 7.11 6.61
C ASP A 181 -2.10 6.61 5.73
N VAL A 182 -2.45 5.82 4.71
CA VAL A 182 -1.48 5.10 3.87
C VAL A 182 -1.66 5.44 2.39
N PRO A 183 -0.62 5.25 1.56
CA PRO A 183 -0.75 5.41 0.12
C PRO A 183 -1.85 4.52 -0.46
N ARG A 184 -2.57 5.01 -1.47
CA ARG A 184 -3.72 4.29 -2.04
C ARG A 184 -3.37 2.89 -2.56
N HIS A 185 -2.16 2.72 -3.10
CA HIS A 185 -1.68 1.47 -3.68
C HIS A 185 -1.11 0.48 -2.65
N PHE A 186 -0.91 0.90 -1.39
CA PHE A 186 -0.33 0.06 -0.34
C PHE A 186 -1.23 -1.12 -0.01
N SER A 187 -0.75 -2.36 -0.07
CA SER A 187 -1.52 -3.53 0.36
C SER A 187 -1.44 -3.74 1.88
N LYS A 188 -2.29 -4.60 2.44
CA LYS A 188 -2.21 -4.97 3.86
C LYS A 188 -0.87 -5.61 4.20
N LEU A 189 -0.38 -6.46 3.29
CA LEU A 189 0.89 -7.16 3.45
C LEU A 189 2.08 -6.19 3.35
N ASP A 190 1.97 -5.17 2.50
CA ASP A 190 2.97 -4.11 2.40
C ASP A 190 3.05 -3.32 3.70
N LEU A 191 1.89 -2.96 4.31
CA LEU A 191 1.89 -2.28 5.60
C LEU A 191 2.45 -3.14 6.73
N GLN A 192 2.11 -4.43 6.77
CA GLN A 192 2.65 -5.37 7.75
C GLN A 192 4.18 -5.46 7.63
N ALA A 193 4.69 -5.65 6.42
CA ALA A 193 6.12 -5.74 6.15
C ALA A 193 6.83 -4.41 6.43
N TYR A 194 6.21 -3.27 6.08
CA TYR A 194 6.75 -1.94 6.33
C TYR A 194 6.91 -1.66 7.82
N LEU A 195 5.85 -1.90 8.61
CA LEU A 195 5.89 -1.72 10.07
C LEU A 195 6.91 -2.66 10.74
N LYS A 196 7.01 -3.91 10.27
CA LYS A 196 7.98 -4.87 10.81
C LYS A 196 9.42 -4.53 10.43
N ASN A 197 9.69 -4.22 9.17
CA ASN A 197 11.06 -4.05 8.68
C ASN A 197 11.64 -2.66 9.00
N VAL A 198 10.81 -1.61 8.98
CA VAL A 198 11.26 -0.23 9.20
C VAL A 198 11.21 0.14 10.69
N TYR A 199 10.14 -0.25 11.39
CA TYR A 199 9.88 0.16 12.77
C TYR A 199 9.95 -0.97 13.79
N ASN A 200 10.20 -2.22 13.36
CA ASN A 200 10.16 -3.42 14.22
C ASN A 200 8.88 -3.57 15.03
N VAL A 201 7.74 -3.22 14.42
CA VAL A 201 6.42 -3.33 15.05
C VAL A 201 5.73 -4.60 14.56
N ASP A 202 5.41 -5.49 15.51
CA ASP A 202 4.66 -6.70 15.24
C ASP A 202 3.15 -6.44 15.17
N VAL A 203 2.55 -6.96 14.11
CA VAL A 203 1.16 -6.74 13.75
C VAL A 203 0.43 -8.07 13.60
N LEU A 204 -0.68 -8.19 14.32
CA LEU A 204 -1.53 -9.39 14.32
C LEU A 204 -2.55 -9.35 13.18
N HIS A 205 -3.20 -8.20 12.97
CA HIS A 205 -4.28 -8.07 12.01
C HIS A 205 -4.35 -6.66 11.40
N ILE A 206 -4.79 -6.55 10.14
CA ILE A 206 -4.93 -5.27 9.44
C ILE A 206 -6.29 -5.18 8.75
N ARG A 207 -7.01 -4.11 9.07
CA ARG A 207 -8.22 -3.66 8.39
C ARG A 207 -7.89 -2.48 7.50
N SER A 208 -8.49 -2.42 6.32
CA SER A 208 -8.24 -1.34 5.35
C SER A 208 -9.55 -0.77 4.83
N VAL A 209 -9.67 0.55 4.80
CA VAL A 209 -10.82 1.28 4.29
C VAL A 209 -10.33 2.32 3.29
N VAL A 210 -11.01 2.42 2.15
CA VAL A 210 -10.76 3.48 1.15
C VAL A 210 -11.91 4.47 1.22
N VAL A 211 -11.63 5.66 1.74
CA VAL A 211 -12.59 6.74 1.92
C VAL A 211 -12.64 7.59 0.67
N GLN A 212 -13.81 7.67 0.04
CA GLN A 212 -14.02 8.52 -1.11
C GLN A 212 -14.12 9.99 -0.67
N GLN A 213 -13.35 10.88 -1.31
CA GLN A 213 -13.42 12.31 -1.02
C GLN A 213 -14.64 12.96 -1.71
N LYS A 214 -15.13 14.07 -1.12
CA LYS A 214 -16.18 14.90 -1.70
C LYS A 214 -15.73 15.47 -3.06
N VAL A 215 -16.68 15.70 -3.96
CA VAL A 215 -16.40 16.39 -5.23
C VAL A 215 -15.95 17.82 -4.91
N ASP A 216 -14.89 18.25 -5.57
CA ASP A 216 -14.29 19.56 -5.40
C ASP A 216 -14.17 20.26 -6.77
N ARG A 217 -13.82 21.54 -6.79
CA ARG A 217 -13.58 22.30 -8.02
C ARG A 217 -12.09 22.60 -8.18
N LYS A 218 -11.55 22.40 -9.39
CA LYS A 218 -10.11 22.65 -9.65
C LYS A 218 -9.73 24.12 -9.49
N GLN A 219 -10.69 25.02 -9.72
CA GLN A 219 -10.53 26.45 -9.55
C GLN A 219 -11.58 26.96 -8.57
N PRO A 220 -11.23 27.94 -7.72
CA PRO A 220 -12.21 28.58 -6.85
C PRO A 220 -13.31 29.22 -7.71
N VAL A 221 -14.51 29.32 -7.13
CA VAL A 221 -15.66 29.94 -7.80
C VAL A 221 -15.32 31.43 -8.04
N SER A 222 -15.18 31.80 -9.31
CA SER A 222 -15.09 33.19 -9.76
C SER A 222 -16.46 33.66 -10.22
N GLN A 223 -16.66 34.99 -10.24
CA GLN A 223 -17.85 35.62 -10.80
C GLN A 223 -18.06 35.25 -12.29
N TYR A 224 -16.97 34.94 -13.01
CA TYR A 224 -17.01 34.68 -14.45
C TYR A 224 -16.92 33.21 -14.84
N THR A 225 -16.45 32.33 -13.95
CA THR A 225 -16.27 30.90 -14.27
C THR A 225 -16.34 30.06 -13.01
N GLN A 226 -17.11 28.97 -13.08
CA GLN A 226 -17.03 27.88 -12.13
C GLN A 226 -16.10 26.83 -12.75
N GLY A 227 -14.91 26.64 -12.18
CA GLY A 227 -13.96 25.65 -12.68
C GLY A 227 -14.57 24.24 -12.73
N PRO A 228 -14.00 23.33 -13.53
CA PRO A 228 -14.53 21.99 -13.69
C PRO A 228 -14.56 21.25 -12.34
N LEU A 229 -15.68 20.57 -12.10
CA LEU A 229 -15.82 19.65 -10.98
C LEU A 229 -14.88 18.47 -11.19
N TYR A 230 -14.18 18.09 -10.14
CA TYR A 230 -13.36 16.89 -10.11
C TYR A 230 -13.50 16.21 -8.76
N ARG A 231 -13.20 14.92 -8.72
CA ARG A 231 -13.10 14.22 -7.44
C ARG A 231 -11.63 14.07 -7.07
N PRO A 232 -11.19 14.60 -5.91
CA PRO A 232 -9.88 14.31 -5.36
C PRO A 232 -9.66 12.81 -5.15
N ALA A 233 -8.39 12.40 -5.06
CA ALA A 233 -8.04 10.99 -4.91
C ALA A 233 -8.52 10.42 -3.56
N SER A 234 -9.15 9.25 -3.58
CA SER A 234 -9.61 8.60 -2.34
C SER A 234 -8.45 8.38 -1.36
N ILE A 235 -8.71 8.66 -0.07
CA ILE A 235 -7.75 8.45 1.01
C ILE A 235 -7.88 7.01 1.49
N LYS A 236 -6.75 6.31 1.66
CA LYS A 236 -6.75 4.97 2.23
C LYS A 236 -6.32 5.03 3.68
N LYS A 237 -7.12 4.44 4.55
CA LYS A 237 -6.86 4.31 5.97
C LYS A 237 -6.71 2.85 6.32
N MET A 238 -5.74 2.51 7.17
CA MET A 238 -5.58 1.16 7.70
C MET A 238 -5.56 1.18 9.21
N THR A 239 -6.35 0.30 9.82
CA THR A 239 -6.34 0.08 11.27
C THR A 239 -5.66 -1.24 11.54
N VAL A 240 -4.66 -1.19 12.40
CA VAL A 240 -3.72 -2.26 12.67
C VAL A 240 -3.92 -2.72 14.11
N GLN A 241 -4.05 -4.02 14.32
CA GLN A 241 -3.99 -4.65 15.63
C GLN A 241 -2.53 -4.96 15.95
N LEU A 242 -1.97 -4.22 16.91
CA LEU A 242 -0.61 -4.34 17.39
C LEU A 242 -0.48 -5.54 18.32
N ALA A 243 0.70 -6.18 18.33
CA ALA A 243 1.03 -7.19 19.32
C ALA A 243 1.30 -6.56 20.71
N LYS A 244 1.88 -5.35 20.72
CA LYS A 244 2.15 -4.57 21.93
C LYS A 244 1.22 -3.35 21.99
N PRO A 245 0.63 -3.03 23.14
CA PRO A 245 -0.24 -1.86 23.26
C PRO A 245 0.58 -0.57 23.11
N PHE A 246 -0.05 0.44 22.52
CA PHE A 246 0.50 1.77 22.34
C PHE A 246 -0.54 2.82 22.73
N VAL A 247 -0.13 3.80 23.52
CA VAL A 247 -0.97 4.94 23.92
C VAL A 247 -0.23 6.20 23.52
N TYR A 248 -0.96 7.14 22.91
CA TYR A 248 -0.39 8.44 22.55
C TYR A 248 -0.05 9.24 23.80
N PRO A 249 1.02 10.04 23.76
CA PRO A 249 1.27 11.02 24.80
C PRO A 249 0.10 12.01 24.87
N GLU A 250 -0.15 12.57 26.05
CA GLU A 250 -1.19 13.58 26.25
C GLU A 250 -1.00 14.79 25.31
N GLU A 251 -2.10 15.47 24.99
CA GLU A 251 -2.03 16.68 24.15
C GLU A 251 -1.40 17.80 24.95
N ILE A 252 -0.46 18.51 24.32
CA ILE A 252 0.15 19.67 24.92
C ILE A 252 -0.92 20.77 24.98
N THR A 253 -1.11 21.36 26.16
CA THR A 253 -2.07 22.44 26.39
C THR A 253 -1.57 23.76 25.81
N ASP A 254 -0.27 24.03 25.97
CA ASP A 254 0.39 25.19 25.40
C ASP A 254 0.80 24.95 23.94
N LEU A 255 0.19 25.69 23.03
CA LEU A 255 0.36 25.56 21.59
C LEU A 255 0.85 26.87 20.97
N ASP A 256 1.41 27.77 21.79
CA ASP A 256 1.93 29.07 21.35
C ASP A 256 3.11 28.90 20.37
N ALA A 257 3.97 27.90 20.62
CA ALA A 257 5.06 27.54 19.70
C ALA A 257 4.59 27.10 18.30
N TRP A 258 3.30 26.78 18.14
CA TRP A 258 2.68 26.43 16.86
C TRP A 258 1.74 27.54 16.34
N GLU A 259 1.78 28.74 16.92
CA GLU A 259 1.01 29.92 16.51
C GLU A 259 -0.49 29.59 16.35
N ARG A 260 -1.04 28.77 17.26
CA ARG A 260 -2.40 28.22 17.11
C ARG A 260 -3.43 29.33 16.98
N GLU A 261 -3.35 30.38 17.80
CA GLU A 261 -4.32 31.47 17.81
C GLU A 261 -4.30 32.27 16.51
N ASP A 262 -3.11 32.59 16.00
CA ASP A 262 -2.94 33.31 14.74
C ASP A 262 -3.45 32.50 13.57
N PHE A 263 -3.15 31.19 13.52
CA PHE A 263 -3.70 30.28 12.51
C PHE A 263 -5.23 30.30 12.50
N TRP A 264 -5.86 30.14 13.66
CA TRP A 264 -7.33 30.15 13.75
C TRP A 264 -7.93 31.52 13.48
N THR A 265 -7.25 32.61 13.84
CA THR A 265 -7.70 33.98 13.59
C THR A 265 -7.64 34.30 12.09
N ALA A 266 -6.54 33.96 11.43
CA ALA A 266 -6.39 34.08 9.98
C ALA A 266 -7.45 33.23 9.25
N MET A 267 -7.66 31.98 9.69
CA MET A 267 -8.64 31.10 9.08
C MET A 267 -10.08 31.59 9.28
N LYS A 268 -10.43 32.08 10.48
CA LYS A 268 -11.74 32.73 10.73
C LYS A 268 -11.94 33.96 9.86
N ALA A 269 -10.93 34.81 9.71
CA ALA A 269 -10.98 35.98 8.85
C ALA A 269 -11.15 35.60 7.36
N GLU A 270 -10.48 34.55 6.90
CA GLU A 270 -10.67 34.02 5.54
C GLU A 270 -12.09 33.48 5.32
N PHE A 271 -12.60 32.65 6.24
CA PHE A 271 -13.97 32.17 6.19
C PHE A 271 -15.00 33.31 6.24
N ALA A 272 -14.77 34.33 7.05
CA ALA A 272 -15.64 35.51 7.12
C ALA A 272 -15.65 36.26 5.77
N ARG A 273 -14.49 36.49 5.17
CA ARG A 273 -14.36 37.10 3.83
C ARG A 273 -15.06 36.26 2.76
N GLN A 274 -14.85 34.95 2.77
CA GLN A 274 -15.50 34.03 1.81
C GLN A 274 -17.02 34.03 1.99
N ARG A 275 -17.50 34.05 3.24
CA ARG A 275 -18.93 34.11 3.54
C ARG A 275 -19.55 35.45 3.14
N MET A 276 -18.87 36.57 3.38
CA MET A 276 -19.32 37.89 2.92
C MET A 276 -19.42 37.97 1.39
N ARG A 277 -18.50 37.32 0.67
CA ARG A 277 -18.53 37.21 -0.80
C ARG A 277 -19.59 36.24 -1.34
N SER A 278 -20.14 35.37 -0.49
CA SER A 278 -21.23 34.47 -0.91
C SER A 278 -22.54 35.24 -1.08
N SER A 279 -23.48 34.68 -1.86
CA SER A 279 -24.83 35.27 -2.05
C SER A 279 -25.53 35.59 -0.72
N TRP A 280 -25.38 34.71 0.27
CA TRP A 280 -25.94 34.91 1.62
C TRP A 280 -25.23 36.02 2.40
N GLY A 281 -23.97 36.31 2.10
CA GLY A 281 -23.20 37.38 2.72
C GLY A 281 -23.56 38.75 2.18
N THR A 282 -23.76 38.87 0.86
CA THR A 282 -24.16 40.12 0.20
C THR A 282 -25.51 40.66 0.67
N THR A 283 -26.42 39.79 1.11
CA THR A 283 -27.73 40.21 1.65
C THR A 283 -27.65 40.66 3.11
N LYS A 284 -26.56 40.38 3.83
CA LYS A 284 -26.45 40.73 5.25
C LYS A 284 -26.07 42.20 5.43
N PRO A 285 -26.73 42.93 6.35
CA PRO A 285 -26.36 44.30 6.66
C PRO A 285 -25.00 44.38 7.37
N ASN A 286 -24.22 45.40 7.05
CA ASN A 286 -22.97 45.68 7.77
C ASN A 286 -23.27 46.29 9.16
N VAL A 287 -23.29 45.43 10.18
CA VAL A 287 -23.64 45.82 11.56
C VAL A 287 -22.58 46.74 12.17
N GLU A 288 -21.30 46.54 11.89
CA GLU A 288 -20.21 47.39 12.41
C GLU A 288 -20.32 48.81 11.87
N HIS A 289 -20.54 48.93 10.55
CA HIS A 289 -20.78 50.23 9.94
C HIS A 289 -22.01 50.91 10.55
N ARG A 290 -23.12 50.17 10.74
CA ARG A 290 -24.32 50.70 11.42
C ARG A 290 -24.05 51.16 12.84
N LYS A 291 -23.25 50.41 13.62
CA LYS A 291 -22.83 50.80 14.97
C LYS A 291 -21.97 52.06 14.96
N SER A 292 -21.01 52.16 14.03
CA SER A 292 -20.17 53.35 13.90
C SER A 292 -20.98 54.60 13.56
N ILE A 293 -21.94 54.49 12.64
CA ILE A 293 -22.86 55.59 12.31
C ILE A 293 -23.73 55.95 13.52
N ALA A 294 -24.26 54.95 14.23
CA ALA A 294 -25.09 55.19 15.42
C ALA A 294 -24.31 55.89 16.53
N GLN A 295 -23.04 55.52 16.74
CA GLN A 295 -22.15 56.17 17.70
C GLN A 295 -21.85 57.61 17.29
N GLN A 296 -21.46 57.84 16.03
CA GLN A 296 -21.23 59.19 15.49
C GLN A 296 -22.48 60.07 15.63
N ALA A 297 -23.67 59.54 15.34
CA ALA A 297 -24.92 60.25 15.51
C ALA A 297 -25.19 60.60 16.99
N GLN A 298 -24.91 59.69 17.92
CA GLN A 298 -25.04 59.97 19.36
C GLN A 298 -24.07 61.05 19.84
N GLU A 299 -22.85 61.09 19.31
CA GLU A 299 -21.85 62.11 19.66
C GLU A 299 -22.25 63.50 19.14
N LEU A 300 -22.79 63.58 17.93
CA LEU A 300 -23.36 64.80 17.35
C LEU A 300 -24.54 65.31 18.18
N LEU A 301 -25.48 64.43 18.55
CA LEU A 301 -26.66 64.80 19.35
C LEU A 301 -26.29 65.25 20.77
N LYS A 302 -25.27 64.64 21.37
CA LYS A 302 -24.73 65.04 22.68
C LYS A 302 -23.84 66.29 22.61
N GLY A 303 -23.61 66.85 21.42
CA GLY A 303 -22.80 68.05 21.20
C GLY A 303 -21.30 67.87 21.41
N LYS A 304 -20.81 66.61 21.50
CA LYS A 304 -19.37 66.32 21.66
C LYS A 304 -18.56 66.64 20.40
N THR A 305 -19.21 66.49 19.24
CA THR A 305 -18.65 66.72 17.91
C THR A 305 -19.55 67.67 17.15
N LYS A 306 -18.99 68.64 16.43
CA LYS A 306 -19.74 69.52 15.52
C LYS A 306 -19.72 68.93 14.12
N TRP A 307 -20.88 68.86 13.46
CA TRP A 307 -20.95 68.40 12.08
C TRP A 307 -20.25 69.40 11.15
N ALA A 308 -19.40 68.88 10.26
CA ALA A 308 -18.71 69.64 9.23
C ALA A 308 -18.65 68.79 7.94
N PRO A 309 -18.66 69.42 6.75
CA PRO A 309 -18.49 68.69 5.50
C PRO A 309 -17.10 68.06 5.43
N THR A 310 -17.03 66.87 4.81
CA THR A 310 -15.82 66.03 4.79
C THR A 310 -14.57 66.75 4.26
N TRP A 311 -14.74 67.71 3.34
CA TRP A 311 -13.62 68.47 2.78
C TRP A 311 -13.00 69.45 3.79
N GLN A 312 -13.78 70.15 4.61
CA GLN A 312 -13.25 71.02 5.67
C GLN A 312 -12.53 70.22 6.76
N ALA A 313 -13.07 69.05 7.12
CA ALA A 313 -12.50 68.19 8.16
C ALA A 313 -11.18 67.49 7.77
N LEU A 314 -10.84 67.46 6.47
CA LEU A 314 -9.58 66.91 5.96
C LEU A 314 -8.44 67.93 6.04
N ASP A 315 -8.74 69.21 5.78
CA ASP A 315 -7.75 70.30 5.81
C ASP A 315 -7.30 70.63 7.26
N ASP A 316 -8.17 70.41 8.25
CA ASP A 316 -7.89 70.71 9.66
C ASP A 316 -7.06 69.63 10.41
N LYS A 317 -6.78 68.47 9.79
CA LYS A 317 -5.96 67.42 10.43
C LYS A 317 -4.48 67.61 10.05
N PRO A 318 -3.58 67.95 11.00
CA PRO A 318 -2.15 67.97 10.68
C PRO A 318 -1.70 66.56 10.29
N VAL A 319 -1.05 66.45 9.14
CA VAL A 319 -0.41 65.22 8.65
C VAL A 319 0.71 64.86 9.64
N SER A 320 0.39 64.01 10.62
CA SER A 320 1.39 63.38 11.46
C SER A 320 2.09 62.29 10.65
N ASN A 321 3.18 62.68 9.99
CA ASN A 321 4.17 61.76 9.48
C ASN A 321 4.79 61.00 10.66
N SER A 322 4.33 59.79 10.92
CA SER A 322 5.08 58.82 11.71
C SER A 322 5.06 57.46 11.02
N VAL A 323 5.86 57.35 9.96
CA VAL A 323 6.45 56.07 9.55
C VAL A 323 7.94 56.31 9.32
N ALA A 324 8.70 56.27 10.41
CA ALA A 324 10.05 55.77 10.39
C ALA A 324 9.95 54.24 10.54
N ARG A 325 10.33 53.47 9.52
CA ARG A 325 10.84 52.10 9.70
C ARG A 325 11.87 51.78 8.61
N GLN A 326 13.10 51.57 9.10
CA GLN A 326 14.11 50.67 8.55
C GLN A 326 13.59 49.24 8.44
#